data_AF-A0A3B9SW56-F1
#
_entry.id   AF-A0A3B9SW56-F1
#
_cell.length_a   1.000
_cell.length_b   1.000
_cell.length_c   1.000
_cell.angle_alpha   90.00
_cell.angle_beta   90.00
_cell.angle_gamma   90.00
#
_symmetry.space_group_name_H-M   'P 1'
#
loop_
_entity.id
_entity.type
_entity.pdbx_description
1 polymer ?
#
loop_
_entity_poly.entity_id
_entity_poly.type
_entity_poly.pdbx_seq_one_letter_code
_entity_poly.pdbx_strand_id
1 'polypeptide(L)'
;MKIKKTTLISIACLGIFIGITFFFLFNNDFNTKAYDEEKVIAKQYNSYVKMSKEELFAYADIVALGKVKEISEPGELKHDIGGEEKLVIFNDYTFEIVEAFKGFNPGTEIIIRVPGGKLNNRIFISDAVVPDLNQSQILFLKKYQWGNSNEVTYHILGGHQGKFLVNGNKAIGMEMDRDINNFKDELKTYKDKYGEKIVLPPGFLK
;
A
#
# COMPACT_ATOMS: atom_id res chain seq x y z
N MET A 1 -65.72 -38.00 45.08
CA MET A 1 -65.44 -37.85 43.63
C MET A 1 -63.95 -38.06 43.40
N LYS A 2 -63.55 -39.23 42.88
CA LYS A 2 -62.13 -39.61 42.68
C LYS A 2 -61.64 -39.00 41.36
N ILE A 3 -60.77 -38.00 41.43
CA ILE A 3 -60.09 -37.46 40.25
C ILE A 3 -59.04 -38.49 39.81
N LYS A 4 -59.21 -39.03 38.61
CA LYS A 4 -58.33 -40.06 38.02
C LYS A 4 -56.92 -39.48 37.82
N LYS A 5 -55.90 -40.19 38.33
CA LYS A 5 -54.47 -39.86 38.23
C LYS A 5 -53.93 -39.74 36.78
N THR A 6 -54.72 -40.10 35.77
CA THR A 6 -54.31 -40.09 34.36
C THR A 6 -54.34 -38.69 33.72
N THR A 7 -55.07 -37.73 34.27
CA THR A 7 -55.17 -36.37 33.67
C THR A 7 -53.99 -35.46 34.05
N LEU A 8 -53.26 -35.77 35.13
CA LEU A 8 -52.16 -34.92 35.62
C LEU A 8 -50.86 -35.09 34.79
N ILE A 9 -50.67 -36.24 34.16
CA ILE A 9 -49.44 -36.56 33.42
C ILE A 9 -49.43 -35.87 32.05
N SER A 10 -50.60 -35.63 31.44
CA SER A 10 -50.67 -34.99 30.11
C SER A 10 -50.38 -33.50 30.13
N ILE A 11 -50.57 -32.81 31.26
CA ILE A 11 -50.32 -31.36 31.38
C ILE A 11 -48.84 -31.07 31.63
N ALA A 12 -48.13 -31.98 32.30
CA ALA A 12 -46.69 -31.86 32.53
C ALA A 12 -45.86 -32.01 31.23
N CYS A 13 -46.27 -32.89 30.31
CA CYS A 13 -45.56 -33.06 29.03
C CYS A 13 -45.74 -31.88 28.06
N LEU A 14 -46.87 -31.16 28.12
CA LEU A 14 -47.14 -30.01 27.24
C LEU A 14 -46.32 -28.78 27.64
N GLY A 15 -46.09 -28.56 28.95
CA GLY A 15 -45.27 -27.45 29.46
C GLY A 15 -43.77 -27.59 29.12
N ILE A 16 -43.26 -28.83 29.11
CA ILE A 16 -41.86 -29.10 28.74
C ILE A 16 -41.64 -28.89 27.22
N PHE A 17 -42.64 -29.16 26.39
CA PHE A 17 -42.55 -28.95 24.94
C PHE A 17 -42.55 -27.46 24.53
N ILE A 18 -43.28 -26.62 25.28
CA ILE A 18 -43.31 -25.16 25.07
C ILE A 18 -42.01 -24.50 25.57
N GLY A 19 -41.42 -25.00 26.66
CA GLY A 19 -40.14 -24.50 27.17
C GLY A 19 -38.96 -24.76 26.22
N ILE A 20 -38.94 -25.93 25.57
CA ILE A 20 -37.88 -26.29 24.61
C ILE A 20 -38.01 -25.48 23.31
N THR A 21 -39.23 -25.19 22.84
CA THR A 21 -39.44 -24.34 21.66
C THR A 21 -39.07 -22.88 21.91
N PHE A 22 -39.32 -22.34 23.12
CA PHE A 22 -38.82 -21.01 23.49
C PHE A 22 -37.29 -20.97 23.65
N PHE A 23 -36.66 -22.01 24.19
CA PHE A 23 -35.20 -22.08 24.29
C PHE A 23 -34.52 -22.18 22.91
N PHE A 24 -35.14 -22.83 21.92
CA PHE A 24 -34.62 -22.83 20.54
C PHE A 24 -34.93 -21.55 19.76
N LEU A 25 -36.04 -20.86 20.05
CA LEU A 25 -36.36 -19.57 19.42
C LEU A 25 -35.51 -18.42 19.97
N PHE A 26 -35.12 -18.45 21.25
CA PHE A 26 -34.26 -17.41 21.86
C PHE A 26 -32.76 -17.72 21.81
N ASN A 27 -32.34 -18.97 21.58
CA ASN A 27 -30.92 -19.27 21.31
C ASN A 27 -30.55 -19.26 19.82
N ASN A 28 -31.48 -18.95 18.92
CA ASN A 28 -31.14 -18.64 17.53
C ASN A 28 -30.71 -17.18 17.32
N ASP A 29 -30.57 -16.38 18.38
CA ASP A 29 -29.80 -15.11 18.36
C ASP A 29 -28.28 -15.33 18.35
N PHE A 30 -27.82 -16.55 18.06
CA PHE A 30 -26.43 -16.80 17.73
C PHE A 30 -26.08 -16.20 16.37
N ASN A 31 -25.30 -15.13 16.44
CA ASN A 31 -24.44 -14.62 15.37
C ASN A 31 -25.16 -13.99 14.17
N THR A 32 -25.89 -12.90 14.41
CA THR A 32 -25.55 -11.73 13.60
C THR A 32 -24.15 -11.29 14.03
N LYS A 33 -23.11 -11.95 13.50
CA LYS A 33 -21.86 -11.21 13.27
C LYS A 33 -22.31 -10.01 12.48
N ALA A 34 -22.37 -8.84 13.11
CA ALA A 34 -22.36 -7.60 12.37
C ALA A 34 -21.18 -7.76 11.42
N TYR A 35 -21.47 -8.02 10.15
CA TYR A 35 -20.50 -7.82 9.11
C TYR A 35 -20.22 -6.32 9.25
N ASP A 36 -19.10 -6.00 9.89
CA ASP A 36 -18.63 -4.63 9.98
C ASP A 36 -18.34 -4.25 8.53
N GLU A 37 -19.34 -3.70 7.85
CA GLU A 37 -19.31 -3.46 6.42
C GLU A 37 -18.10 -2.58 6.13
N GLU A 38 -17.22 -3.06 5.26
CA GLU A 38 -16.01 -2.33 4.91
C GLU A 38 -16.40 -0.96 4.34
N LYS A 39 -16.00 0.10 5.05
CA LYS A 39 -16.28 1.48 4.68
C LYS A 39 -15.14 2.03 3.84
N VAL A 40 -15.39 2.28 2.56
CA VAL A 40 -14.46 3.03 1.72
C VAL A 40 -14.42 4.48 2.20
N ILE A 41 -13.28 4.92 2.74
CA ILE A 41 -13.12 6.27 3.29
C ILE A 41 -12.66 7.28 2.25
N ALA A 42 -11.92 6.84 1.23
CA ALA A 42 -11.46 7.66 0.14
C ALA A 42 -10.99 6.81 -1.06
N LYS A 43 -10.94 7.45 -2.22
CA LYS A 43 -10.31 6.92 -3.43
C LYS A 43 -9.35 7.97 -3.98
N GLN A 44 -8.14 7.56 -4.33
CA GLN A 44 -7.13 8.42 -4.93
C GLN A 44 -6.68 7.81 -6.26
N TYR A 45 -6.79 8.59 -7.32
CA TYR A 45 -6.30 8.24 -8.65
C TYR A 45 -5.26 9.27 -9.07
N ASN A 46 -4.11 8.82 -9.52
CA ASN A 46 -2.98 9.67 -9.87
C ASN A 46 -2.79 9.68 -11.39
N SER A 47 -2.64 10.89 -11.96
CA SER A 47 -2.17 11.06 -13.33
C SER A 47 -0.69 11.42 -13.29
N TYR A 48 0.11 10.71 -14.09
CA TYR A 48 1.55 10.96 -14.18
C TYR A 48 1.87 11.64 -15.51
N VAL A 49 2.67 12.70 -15.43
CA VAL A 49 3.24 13.34 -16.62
C VAL A 49 4.30 12.38 -17.18
N LYS A 50 4.25 12.15 -18.50
CA LYS A 50 5.25 11.35 -19.20
C LYS A 50 6.61 12.04 -19.10
N MET A 51 7.60 11.33 -18.60
CA MET A 51 8.98 11.79 -18.48
C MET A 51 9.89 10.80 -19.20
N SER A 52 10.89 11.32 -19.89
CA SER A 52 12.02 10.51 -20.33
C SER A 52 12.77 9.96 -19.11
N LYS A 53 13.54 8.89 -19.30
CA LYS A 53 14.34 8.30 -18.21
C LYS A 53 15.42 9.26 -17.69
N GLU A 54 15.94 10.10 -18.57
CA GLU A 54 16.89 11.15 -18.20
C GLU A 54 16.20 12.17 -17.28
N GLU A 55 14.99 12.63 -17.62
CA GLU A 55 14.19 13.51 -16.75
C GLU A 55 13.88 12.83 -15.42
N LEU A 56 13.41 11.57 -15.43
CA LEU A 56 13.18 10.80 -14.19
C LEU A 56 14.44 10.75 -13.31
N PHE A 57 15.60 10.45 -13.89
CA PHE A 57 16.87 10.42 -13.15
C PHE A 57 17.23 11.78 -12.57
N ALA A 58 17.09 12.83 -13.38
CA ALA A 58 17.45 14.19 -13.01
C ALA A 58 16.58 14.70 -11.85
N TYR A 59 15.30 14.35 -11.82
CA TYR A 59 14.36 14.73 -10.76
C TYR A 59 14.39 13.89 -9.50
N ALA A 60 14.72 12.60 -9.64
CA ALA A 60 14.73 11.67 -8.52
C ALA A 60 15.72 12.13 -7.46
N ASP A 61 15.37 11.91 -6.20
CA ASP A 61 16.30 12.07 -5.08
C ASP A 61 17.18 10.82 -4.94
N ILE A 62 16.63 9.65 -5.29
CA ILE A 62 17.33 8.37 -5.27
C ILE A 62 17.00 7.59 -6.54
N VAL A 63 18.02 6.96 -7.12
CA VAL A 63 17.86 5.94 -8.16
C VAL A 63 18.67 4.74 -7.74
N ALA A 64 18.01 3.62 -7.45
CA ALA A 64 18.66 2.48 -6.83
C ALA A 64 18.07 1.16 -7.30
N LEU A 65 18.93 0.15 -7.43
CA LEU A 65 18.56 -1.26 -7.46
C LEU A 65 18.46 -1.77 -6.03
N GLY A 66 17.38 -2.47 -5.72
CA GLY A 66 17.17 -3.03 -4.39
C GLY A 66 16.01 -4.00 -4.32
N LYS A 67 15.61 -4.33 -3.09
CA LYS A 67 14.52 -5.26 -2.78
C LYS A 67 13.73 -4.78 -1.57
N VAL A 68 12.44 -5.10 -1.54
CA VAL A 68 11.64 -4.96 -0.32
C VAL A 68 12.05 -6.03 0.67
N LYS A 69 12.37 -5.62 1.90
CA LYS A 69 12.71 -6.50 3.02
C LYS A 69 11.51 -6.82 3.88
N GLU A 70 10.69 -5.81 4.16
CA GLU A 70 9.51 -5.90 5.01
C GLU A 70 8.46 -4.88 4.59
N ILE A 71 7.23 -5.12 5.01
CA ILE A 71 6.10 -4.21 4.88
C ILE A 71 5.57 -3.99 6.30
N SER A 72 5.31 -2.73 6.65
CA SER A 72 4.66 -2.41 7.92
C SER A 72 3.22 -2.92 7.97
N GLU A 73 2.67 -3.00 9.18
CA GLU A 73 1.22 -2.97 9.34
C GLU A 73 0.64 -1.66 8.74
N PRO A 74 -0.60 -1.65 8.25
CA PRO A 74 -1.21 -0.46 7.68
C PRO A 74 -1.25 0.69 8.69
N GLY A 75 -0.72 1.85 8.29
CA GLY A 75 -0.74 3.08 9.07
C GLY A 75 -1.86 4.01 8.63
N GLU A 76 -2.13 5.02 9.46
CA GLU A 76 -2.99 6.15 9.07
C GLU A 76 -2.34 7.49 9.40
N LEU A 77 -2.56 8.48 8.55
CA LEU A 77 -2.18 9.86 8.79
C LEU A 77 -3.21 10.83 8.21
N LYS A 78 -3.15 12.07 8.67
CA LYS A 78 -3.87 13.18 8.05
C LYS A 78 -2.98 13.81 6.99
N HIS A 79 -3.53 13.97 5.80
CA HIS A 79 -2.87 14.64 4.70
C HIS A 79 -3.75 15.78 4.18
N ASP A 80 -3.18 16.97 4.07
CA ASP A 80 -3.85 18.10 3.46
C ASP A 80 -3.85 17.95 1.94
N ILE A 81 -5.04 17.75 1.37
CA ILE A 81 -5.25 17.68 -0.09
C ILE A 81 -6.17 18.84 -0.47
N GLY A 82 -5.57 19.96 -0.90
CA GLY A 82 -6.32 21.12 -1.39
C GLY A 82 -6.95 21.99 -0.30
N GLY A 83 -6.35 22.06 0.89
CA GLY A 83 -6.85 22.80 2.04
C GLY A 83 -7.79 21.99 2.95
N GLU A 84 -7.97 20.70 2.64
CA GLU A 84 -8.80 19.77 3.41
C GLU A 84 -7.93 18.65 3.99
N GLU A 85 -7.94 18.49 5.33
CA GLU A 85 -7.34 17.33 5.96
C GLU A 85 -8.15 16.06 5.64
N LYS A 86 -7.53 15.12 4.92
CA LYS A 86 -8.09 13.81 4.62
C LYS A 86 -7.30 12.72 5.32
N LEU A 87 -8.01 11.71 5.82
CA LEU A 87 -7.38 10.51 6.34
C LEU A 87 -6.87 9.66 5.18
N VAL A 88 -5.60 9.29 5.25
CA VAL A 88 -4.92 8.43 4.28
C VAL A 88 -4.43 7.19 5.02
N ILE A 89 -4.84 6.02 4.53
CA ILE A 89 -4.27 4.74 4.95
C ILE A 89 -3.09 4.44 4.03
N PHE A 90 -1.99 3.96 4.59
CA PHE A 90 -0.77 3.66 3.84
C PHE A 90 -0.10 2.37 4.35
N ASN A 91 0.82 1.86 3.54
CA ASN A 91 1.78 0.83 3.96
C ASN A 91 3.19 1.34 3.69
N ASP A 92 4.09 1.11 4.65
CA ASP A 92 5.50 1.43 4.51
C ASP A 92 6.28 0.19 4.07
N TYR A 93 7.06 0.34 3.01
CA TYR A 93 7.90 -0.71 2.45
C TYR A 93 9.36 -0.37 2.77
N THR A 94 9.99 -1.17 3.62
CA THR A 94 11.42 -1.06 3.89
C THR A 94 12.17 -1.63 2.70
N PHE A 95 12.85 -0.76 1.96
CA PHE A 95 13.58 -1.10 0.75
C PHE A 95 15.09 -1.04 1.01
N GLU A 96 15.75 -2.18 0.83
CA GLU A 96 17.21 -2.30 0.97
C GLU A 96 17.89 -1.98 -0.37
N ILE A 97 18.76 -0.98 -0.36
CA ILE A 97 19.55 -0.59 -1.54
C ILE A 97 20.72 -1.57 -1.72
N VAL A 98 20.73 -2.27 -2.85
CA VAL A 98 21.82 -3.18 -3.24
C VAL A 98 22.86 -2.46 -4.09
N GLU A 99 22.42 -1.59 -5.00
CA GLU A 99 23.29 -0.77 -5.83
C GLU A 99 22.66 0.60 -6.03
N ALA A 100 23.47 1.65 -5.90
CA ALA A 100 23.02 3.03 -5.97
C ALA A 100 23.55 3.71 -7.24
N PHE A 101 22.63 4.25 -8.04
CA PHE A 101 22.96 5.08 -9.19
C PHE A 101 22.91 6.58 -8.81
N LYS A 102 22.03 6.95 -7.88
CA LYS A 102 21.90 8.29 -7.30
C LYS A 102 21.39 8.19 -5.86
N GLY A 103 21.84 9.08 -4.98
CA GLY A 103 21.41 9.17 -3.59
C GLY A 103 22.27 8.36 -2.63
N PHE A 104 21.64 7.57 -1.76
CA PHE A 104 22.33 6.87 -0.66
C PHE A 104 23.22 5.72 -1.12
N ASN A 105 24.14 5.32 -0.24
CA ASN A 105 25.06 4.21 -0.49
C ASN A 105 24.36 2.84 -0.42
N PRO A 106 24.93 1.81 -1.08
CA PRO A 106 24.53 0.41 -0.88
C PRO A 106 24.51 0.00 0.60
N GLY A 107 23.59 -0.89 0.96
CA GLY A 107 23.33 -1.34 2.33
C GLY A 107 22.46 -0.40 3.16
N THR A 108 22.04 0.74 2.60
CA THR A 108 21.09 1.65 3.24
C THR A 108 19.66 1.13 3.07
N GLU A 109 18.88 1.15 4.16
CA GLU A 109 17.45 0.90 4.14
C GLU A 109 16.68 2.23 4.10
N ILE A 110 15.67 2.30 3.24
CA ILE A 110 14.79 3.47 3.11
C ILE A 110 13.32 3.06 3.19
N ILE A 111 12.47 4.00 3.58
CA ILE A 111 11.03 3.78 3.67
C ILE A 111 10.33 4.34 2.43
N ILE A 112 9.68 3.46 1.67
CA ILE A 112 8.77 3.84 0.59
C ILE A 112 7.35 3.77 1.12
N ARG A 113 6.68 4.91 1.24
CA ARG A 113 5.30 4.99 1.74
C ARG A 113 4.33 4.98 0.57
N VAL A 114 3.44 3.99 0.53
CA VAL A 114 2.44 3.85 -0.54
C VAL A 114 1.04 4.02 0.04
N PRO A 115 0.25 5.00 -0.44
CA PRO A 115 -1.13 5.16 -0.02
C PRO A 115 -1.99 4.00 -0.55
N GLY A 116 -2.95 3.56 0.24
CA GLY A 116 -3.80 2.42 -0.07
C GLY A 116 -3.80 1.36 1.01
N GLY A 117 -4.83 0.51 0.98
CA GLY A 117 -4.96 -0.64 1.85
C GLY A 117 -6.18 -0.56 2.76
N LYS A 118 -6.17 -1.42 3.77
CA LYS A 118 -7.26 -1.60 4.72
C LYS A 118 -6.74 -1.48 6.15
N LEU A 119 -7.41 -0.69 6.97
CA LEU A 119 -7.14 -0.56 8.40
C LEU A 119 -8.47 -0.66 9.16
N ASN A 120 -8.61 -1.71 9.98
CA ASN A 120 -9.87 -2.10 10.61
C ASN A 120 -10.98 -2.32 9.56
N ASN A 121 -12.13 -1.66 9.72
CA ASN A 121 -13.25 -1.68 8.77
C ASN A 121 -13.14 -0.57 7.70
N ARG A 122 -12.01 0.14 7.57
CA ARG A 122 -11.84 1.24 6.61
C ARG A 122 -10.93 0.86 5.46
N ILE A 123 -11.30 1.26 4.24
CA ILE A 123 -10.52 1.02 3.02
C ILE A 123 -10.16 2.35 2.36
N PHE A 124 -8.89 2.50 2.01
CA PHE A 124 -8.39 3.54 1.13
C PHE A 124 -7.99 2.90 -0.20
N ILE A 125 -8.66 3.29 -1.28
CA ILE A 125 -8.36 2.76 -2.61
C ILE A 125 -7.39 3.71 -3.31
N SER A 126 -6.25 3.21 -3.76
CA SER A 126 -5.30 3.99 -4.55
C SER A 126 -4.79 3.19 -5.75
N ASP A 127 -4.46 3.91 -6.82
CA ASP A 127 -3.70 3.40 -7.96
C ASP A 127 -2.20 3.68 -7.86
N ALA A 128 -1.71 4.08 -6.68
CA ALA A 128 -0.29 4.33 -6.46
C ALA A 128 0.53 3.07 -6.76
N VAL A 129 1.64 3.25 -7.46
CA VAL A 129 2.52 2.14 -7.82
C VAL A 129 3.24 1.63 -6.57
N VAL A 130 3.12 0.32 -6.33
CA VAL A 130 3.77 -0.40 -5.23
C VAL A 130 5.10 -1.03 -5.68
N PRO A 131 6.13 -1.10 -4.83
CA PRO A 131 7.28 -1.97 -5.07
C PRO A 131 6.87 -3.45 -5.16
N ASP A 132 7.54 -4.23 -6.00
CA ASP A 132 7.32 -5.69 -6.05
C ASP A 132 7.97 -6.38 -4.84
N LEU A 133 7.26 -7.34 -4.27
CA LEU A 133 7.77 -8.12 -3.14
C LEU A 133 8.72 -9.21 -3.60
N ASN A 134 9.78 -9.44 -2.82
CA ASN A 134 10.76 -10.51 -3.06
C ASN A 134 11.46 -10.47 -4.42
N GLN A 135 11.41 -9.34 -5.12
CA GLN A 135 11.99 -9.17 -6.44
C GLN A 135 12.99 -8.00 -6.46
N SER A 136 14.09 -8.20 -7.18
CA SER A 136 15.04 -7.13 -7.48
C SER A 136 14.38 -6.12 -8.39
N GLN A 137 14.50 -4.83 -8.09
CA GLN A 137 13.90 -3.78 -8.91
C GLN A 137 14.74 -2.51 -8.85
N ILE A 138 14.77 -1.78 -9.96
CA ILE A 138 15.33 -0.42 -10.02
C ILE A 138 14.18 0.55 -9.82
N LEU A 139 14.30 1.40 -8.79
CA LEU A 139 13.31 2.40 -8.45
C LEU A 139 13.89 3.81 -8.59
N PHE A 140 13.12 4.69 -9.20
CA PHE A 140 13.31 6.13 -9.20
C PHE A 140 12.43 6.70 -8.10
N LEU A 141 13.04 7.29 -7.09
CA LEU A 141 12.36 7.66 -5.86
C LEU A 141 12.47 9.16 -5.62
N LYS A 142 11.36 9.74 -5.17
CA LYS A 142 11.28 11.14 -4.75
C LYS A 142 10.94 11.19 -3.27
N LYS A 143 11.72 11.98 -2.52
CA LYS A 143 11.47 12.30 -1.12
C LYS A 143 10.10 12.98 -1.04
N TYR A 144 9.30 12.50 -0.12
CA TYR A 144 7.98 13.03 0.12
C TYR A 144 7.69 13.03 1.61
N GLN A 145 7.10 14.13 2.05
CA GLN A 145 6.73 14.33 3.44
C GLN A 145 5.20 14.38 3.52
N TRP A 146 4.60 13.33 4.07
CA TRP A 146 3.16 13.28 4.31
C TRP A 146 2.83 14.09 5.57
N GLY A 147 2.14 15.21 5.37
CA GLY A 147 1.70 16.07 6.47
C GLY A 147 2.87 16.62 7.31
N ASN A 148 2.68 16.73 8.62
CA ASN A 148 3.68 17.25 9.55
C ASN A 148 4.64 16.16 10.10
N SER A 149 4.73 14.99 9.44
CA SER A 149 5.66 13.96 9.90
C SER A 149 7.10 14.39 9.68
N ASN A 150 7.96 14.18 10.69
CA ASN A 150 9.41 14.38 10.56
C ASN A 150 10.12 13.17 9.91
N GLU A 151 9.38 12.09 9.63
CA GLU A 151 9.92 10.91 8.98
C GLU A 151 10.19 11.18 7.50
N VAL A 152 11.41 10.88 7.07
CA VAL A 152 11.78 10.96 5.66
C VAL A 152 11.26 9.71 4.95
N THR A 153 10.22 9.87 4.16
CA THR A 153 9.68 8.82 3.31
C THR A 153 9.87 9.12 1.82
N TYR A 154 9.76 8.08 1.00
CA TYR A 154 9.88 8.17 -0.45
C TYR A 154 8.63 7.63 -1.14
N HIS A 155 8.40 8.06 -2.38
CA HIS A 155 7.45 7.43 -3.30
C HIS A 155 8.11 7.18 -4.66
N ILE A 156 7.50 6.28 -5.45
CA ILE A 156 7.97 5.99 -6.81
C ILE A 156 7.63 7.17 -7.72
N LEU A 157 8.68 7.84 -8.21
CA LEU A 157 8.57 9.01 -9.06
C LEU A 157 7.99 8.63 -10.42
N GLY A 158 6.97 9.34 -10.86
CA GLY A 158 6.35 9.13 -12.16
C GLY A 158 5.47 7.88 -12.25
N GLY A 159 5.24 7.16 -11.15
CA GLY A 159 4.44 5.93 -11.18
C GLY A 159 5.15 4.80 -11.93
N HIS A 160 4.47 4.16 -12.88
CA HIS A 160 4.98 2.93 -13.50
C HIS A 160 6.25 3.14 -14.34
N GLN A 161 6.48 4.33 -14.90
CA GLN A 161 7.72 4.68 -15.61
C GLN A 161 8.95 4.75 -14.69
N GLY A 162 8.77 4.95 -13.38
CA GLY A 162 9.85 5.02 -12.38
C GLY A 162 10.17 3.68 -11.72
N LYS A 163 9.57 2.58 -12.18
CA LYS A 163 9.76 1.24 -11.63
C LYS A 163 10.16 0.27 -12.73
N PHE A 164 11.27 -0.44 -12.52
CA PHE A 164 11.75 -1.48 -13.41
C PHE A 164 12.02 -2.77 -12.64
N LEU A 165 11.31 -3.83 -12.98
CA LEU A 165 11.54 -5.15 -12.39
C LEU A 165 12.79 -5.78 -13.00
N VAL A 166 13.71 -6.29 -12.18
CA VAL A 166 14.91 -6.97 -12.67
C VAL A 166 14.68 -8.48 -12.65
N ASN A 167 14.70 -9.09 -13.83
CA ASN A 167 14.57 -10.53 -14.01
C ASN A 167 15.66 -11.04 -14.97
N GLY A 168 16.58 -11.84 -14.44
CA GLY A 168 17.74 -12.31 -15.19
C GLY A 168 18.58 -11.16 -15.72
N ASN A 169 18.78 -11.11 -17.03
CA ASN A 169 19.53 -10.05 -17.71
C ASN A 169 18.65 -8.88 -18.18
N LYS A 170 17.40 -8.78 -17.72
CA LYS A 170 16.48 -7.73 -18.16
C LYS A 170 16.01 -6.83 -17.02
N ALA A 171 15.88 -5.54 -17.34
CA ALA A 171 15.06 -4.58 -16.62
C ALA A 171 13.73 -4.40 -17.36
N ILE A 172 12.65 -4.93 -16.80
CA ILE A 172 11.29 -4.93 -17.34
C ILE A 172 10.61 -3.66 -16.85
N GLY A 173 10.31 -2.73 -17.76
CA GLY A 173 9.63 -1.47 -17.47
C GLY A 173 8.29 -1.34 -18.20
N MET A 174 7.53 -0.30 -17.90
CA MET A 174 6.21 -0.07 -18.50
C MET A 174 6.24 0.07 -20.03
N GLU A 175 7.21 0.83 -20.57
CA GLU A 175 7.27 1.10 -22.01
C GLU A 175 8.02 0.03 -22.79
N MET A 176 9.14 -0.46 -22.23
CA MET A 176 9.99 -1.44 -22.88
C MET A 176 10.91 -2.15 -21.89
N ASP A 177 11.25 -3.39 -22.22
CA ASP A 177 12.32 -4.14 -21.58
C ASP A 177 13.69 -3.64 -22.05
N ARG A 178 14.68 -3.71 -21.17
CA ARG A 178 16.07 -3.36 -21.46
C ARG A 178 17.00 -4.47 -21.00
N ASP A 179 18.12 -4.63 -21.68
CA ASP A 179 19.25 -5.35 -21.09
C ASP A 179 19.72 -4.61 -19.83
N ILE A 180 19.92 -5.36 -18.75
CA ILE A 180 20.22 -4.79 -17.44
C ILE A 180 21.55 -4.05 -17.42
N ASN A 181 22.57 -4.53 -18.13
CA ASN A 181 23.89 -3.91 -18.11
C ASN A 181 23.85 -2.59 -18.90
N ASN A 182 23.25 -2.63 -20.09
CA ASN A 182 23.03 -1.42 -20.88
C ASN A 182 22.23 -0.36 -20.11
N PHE A 183 21.21 -0.79 -19.36
CA PHE A 183 20.42 0.13 -18.57
C PHE A 183 21.23 0.73 -17.41
N LYS A 184 22.02 -0.07 -16.70
CA LYS A 184 22.92 0.44 -15.65
C LYS A 184 23.94 1.45 -16.19
N ASP A 185 24.50 1.20 -17.37
CA ASP A 185 25.47 2.11 -17.99
C ASP A 185 24.82 3.42 -18.47
N GLU A 186 23.57 3.35 -18.94
CA GLU A 186 22.73 4.53 -19.19
C GLU A 186 22.54 5.36 -17.91
N LEU A 187 22.23 4.72 -16.77
CA LEU A 187 22.08 5.42 -15.48
C LEU A 187 23.39 6.03 -14.98
N LYS A 188 24.54 5.36 -15.17
CA LYS A 188 25.86 5.93 -14.86
C LYS A 188 26.14 7.17 -15.71
N THR A 189 25.80 7.13 -17.00
CA THR A 189 25.96 8.29 -17.89
C THR A 189 25.14 9.49 -17.39
N TYR A 190 23.92 9.26 -16.90
CA TYR A 190 23.12 10.31 -16.27
C TYR A 190 23.73 10.81 -14.95
N LYS A 191 24.28 9.90 -14.13
CA LYS A 191 25.01 10.27 -12.92
C LYS A 191 26.20 11.17 -13.23
N ASP A 192 26.98 10.86 -14.26
CA ASP A 192 28.13 11.68 -14.66
C ASP A 192 27.71 13.07 -15.13
N LYS A 193 26.56 13.17 -15.79
CA LYS A 193 25.99 14.43 -16.29
C LYS A 193 25.40 15.32 -15.17
N TYR A 194 24.64 14.72 -14.25
CA TYR A 194 23.83 15.47 -13.27
C TYR A 194 24.36 15.39 -11.82
N GLY A 195 25.23 14.44 -11.54
CA GLY A 195 25.69 14.10 -10.20
C GLY A 195 24.54 13.73 -9.26
N GLU A 196 24.68 14.12 -8.00
CA GLU A 196 23.66 13.92 -6.97
C GLU A 196 22.61 15.06 -6.92
N LYS A 197 22.63 15.98 -7.90
CA LYS A 197 21.76 17.15 -7.90
C LYS A 197 20.36 16.81 -8.43
N ILE A 198 19.36 17.48 -7.89
CA ILE A 198 18.01 17.51 -8.47
C ILE A 198 18.01 18.59 -9.55
N VAL A 199 17.61 18.24 -10.77
CA VAL A 199 17.42 19.20 -11.86
C VAL A 199 15.95 19.26 -12.21
N LEU A 200 15.38 20.46 -12.08
CA LEU A 200 14.02 20.74 -12.52
C LEU A 200 14.05 20.96 -14.05
N PRO A 201 13.09 20.42 -14.80
CA PRO A 201 12.91 20.66 -16.21
C PRO A 201 12.63 22.12 -16.48
N PRO A 202 12.95 22.54 -17.70
CA PRO A 202 12.44 23.81 -18.21
C PRO A 202 10.90 23.83 -18.09
N GLY A 203 10.39 24.85 -17.37
CA GLY A 203 8.95 25.03 -17.12
C GLY A 203 8.53 24.78 -15.67
N PHE A 204 9.36 24.11 -14.86
CA PHE A 204 9.18 24.03 -13.42
C PHE A 204 9.94 25.18 -12.75
N LEU A 205 9.21 26.28 -12.49
CA LEU A 205 9.49 27.44 -11.62
C LEU A 205 9.91 28.76 -12.30
N LYS A 206 9.23 29.84 -11.89
CA LYS A 206 9.71 30.59 -10.72
C LYS A 206 8.69 30.49 -9.59
#